data_AF-A0A6M0JBT2-F1
#
_entry.id   AF-A0A6M0JBT2-F1
#
_cell.length_a   1.000
_cell.length_b   1.000
_cell.length_c   1.000
_cell.angle_alpha   90.00
_cell.angle_beta   90.00
_cell.angle_gamma   90.00
#
_symmetry.space_group_name_H-M   'P 1'
#
loop_
_entity.id
_entity.type
_entity.pdbx_description
1 polymer ?
#
loop_
_entity_poly.entity_id
_entity_poly.type
_entity_poly.pdbx_seq_one_letter_code
_entity_poly.pdbx_strand_id
1 'polypeptide(L)' 'MSSLLLLLIGFGIFFLAWKTQDEINRITAMFSGTISLIWGLALAPLSLQLFIEIVSLLAAFSVCMRCLGCGSNRN' A
#
# COMPACT_ATOMS: atom_id res chain seq x y z
N MET A 1 3.91 -5.53 19.63
CA MET A 1 2.82 -6.27 18.95
C MET A 1 1.92 -5.35 18.12
N SER A 2 1.62 -4.14 18.60
CA SER A 2 0.78 -3.16 17.88
C SER A 2 1.35 -2.68 16.54
N SER A 3 2.68 -2.55 16.40
CA SER A 3 3.32 -2.11 15.15
C SER A 3 3.16 -3.14 14.03
N LEU A 4 3.29 -4.44 14.32
CA LEU A 4 3.06 -5.51 13.33
C LEU A 4 1.61 -5.55 12.85
N LEU A 5 0.64 -5.28 13.73
CA LEU A 5 -0.77 -5.20 13.37
C LEU A 5 -1.05 -4.02 12.42
N LEU A 6 -0.50 -2.84 12.70
CA LEU A 6 -0.64 -1.66 11.83
C LEU A 6 -0.04 -1.87 10.43
N LEU A 7 1.07 -2.63 10.37
CA LEU A 7 1.71 -2.99 9.11
C LEU A 7 0.88 -4.00 8.31
N LEU A 8 0.32 -5.02 8.98
CA LEU A 8 -0.62 -5.97 8.36
C LEU A 8 -1.88 -5.27 7.84
N ILE A 9 -2.41 -4.30 8.60
CA ILE A 9 -3.56 -3.50 8.19
C ILE A 9 -3.20 -2.64 6.98
N GLY A 10 -2.06 -1.93 6.99
CA GLY A 10 -1.61 -1.14 5.85
C GLY A 10 -1.46 -1.99 4.57
N PHE A 11 -0.93 -3.20 4.70
CA PHE A 11 -0.80 -4.16 3.60
C PHE A 11 -2.17 -4.66 3.09
N GLY A 12 -3.08 -4.97 4.00
CA GLY A 12 -4.44 -5.40 3.67
C GLY A 12 -5.23 -4.33 2.95
N ILE A 13 -5.08 -3.07 3.35
CA ILE A 13 -5.71 -1.92 2.67
C ILE A 13 -5.10 -1.73 1.27
N PHE A 14 -3.79 -1.90 1.11
CA PHE A 14 -3.14 -1.88 -0.21
C PHE A 14 -3.63 -3.02 -1.13
N PHE A 15 -3.85 -4.21 -0.59
CA PHE A 15 -4.40 -5.33 -1.34
C PHE A 15 -5.86 -5.10 -1.75
N LEU A 16 -6.66 -4.45 -0.89
CA LEU A 16 -8.01 -3.99 -1.24
C LEU A 16 -7.97 -2.91 -2.33
N ALA A 17 -7.03 -1.96 -2.24
CA ALA A 17 -6.77 -0.95 -3.28
C ALA A 17 -6.43 -1.59 -4.63
N TRP A 18 -5.73 -2.73 -4.60
CA TRP A 18 -5.38 -3.49 -5.79
C TRP A 18 -6.58 -4.18 -6.46
N LYS A 19 -7.61 -4.56 -5.68
CA LYS A 19 -8.78 -5.28 -6.17
C LYS A 19 -9.92 -4.35 -6.63
N THR A 20 -10.03 -3.15 -6.06
CA THR A 20 -11.09 -2.19 -6.41
C THR A 20 -10.86 -1.56 -7.79
N GLN A 21 -11.89 -1.52 -8.63
CA GLN A 21 -11.85 -0.85 -9.93
C GLN A 21 -12.23 0.62 -9.88
N ASP A 22 -12.95 1.06 -8.84
CA ASP A 22 -13.30 2.46 -8.65
C ASP A 22 -12.06 3.31 -8.32
N GLU A 23 -11.80 4.34 -9.13
CA GLU A 23 -10.63 5.22 -8.97
C GLU A 23 -10.62 5.95 -7.63
N ILE A 24 -11.77 6.47 -7.19
CA ILE A 24 -11.90 7.18 -5.90
C ILE A 24 -11.54 6.24 -4.76
N ASN A 25 -12.10 5.02 -4.77
CA ASN A 25 -11.85 4.04 -3.71
C ASN A 25 -10.39 3.57 -3.71
N ARG A 26 -9.75 3.47 -4.88
CA ARG A 26 -8.32 3.15 -5.00
C ARG A 26 -7.43 4.25 -4.39
N ILE A 27 -7.73 5.52 -4.65
CA ILE A 27 -6.99 6.66 -4.10
C ILE A 27 -7.15 6.72 -2.58
N THR A 28 -8.37 6.55 -2.07
CA THR A 28 -8.64 6.55 -0.62
C THR A 28 -7.94 5.39 0.09
N ALA A 29 -7.94 4.20 -0.52
CA ALA A 29 -7.22 3.04 0.01
C ALA A 29 -5.70 3.25 -0.02
N MET A 30 -5.14 3.90 -1.05
CA MET A 30 -3.73 4.30 -1.08
C MET A 30 -3.37 5.27 0.06
N PHE A 31 -4.19 6.31 0.26
CA PHE A 31 -3.94 7.31 1.31
C PHE A 31 -4.00 6.69 2.70
N SER A 32 -5.06 5.93 2.99
CA SER A 32 -5.24 5.27 4.29
C SER A 32 -4.17 4.20 4.56
N GLY A 33 -3.79 3.41 3.54
CA GLY A 33 -2.68 2.45 3.63
C GLY A 33 -1.35 3.13 3.92
N THR A 34 -1.06 4.25 3.26
CA THR A 34 0.19 5.03 3.47
C THR A 34 0.26 5.62 4.88
N ILE A 35 -0.85 6.19 5.38
CA ILE A 35 -0.93 6.74 6.74
C ILE A 35 -0.70 5.61 7.77
N SER A 36 -1.34 4.45 7.57
CA SER A 36 -1.16 3.28 8.45
C SER A 36 0.28 2.75 8.42
N LEU A 37 0.94 2.77 7.26
CA LEU A 37 2.34 2.36 7.12
C LEU A 37 3.30 3.34 7.81
N ILE A 38 3.11 4.65 7.63
CA ILE A 38 3.92 5.68 8.30
C ILE A 38 3.81 5.54 9.82
N TRP A 39 2.58 5.36 10.32
CA TRP A 39 2.34 5.17 11.75
C TRP A 39 2.91 3.84 12.28
N GLY A 40 2.81 2.77 11.48
CA GLY A 40 3.40 1.48 11.80
C GLY A 40 4.94 1.52 11.82
N LEU A 41 5.56 2.24 10.88
CA LEU A 41 7.01 2.45 10.79
C LEU A 41 7.55 3.29 11.94
N ALA A 42 6.85 4.35 12.33
CA ALA A 42 7.25 5.20 13.46
C ALA A 42 7.35 4.42 14.79
N LEU A 43 6.65 3.29 14.90
CA LEU A 43 6.61 2.42 16.08
C LEU A 43 7.39 1.10 15.90
N ALA A 44 8.07 0.90 14.76
CA ALA A 44 8.74 -0.35 14.42
C ALA A 44 10.27 -0.23 14.51
N PRO A 45 10.99 -1.32 14.84
CA PRO A 45 12.44 -1.34 14.86
C PRO A 45 13.04 -1.24 13.44
N LEU A 46 14.20 -0.59 13.33
CA LEU A 46 14.97 -0.32 12.10
C LEU A 46 15.13 -1.52 11.15
N SER A 47 15.15 -2.74 11.69
CA SER A 47 15.28 -3.98 10.93
C SER A 47 14.09 -4.24 9.99
N LEU A 48 12.88 -3.85 10.39
CA LEU A 48 11.66 -4.04 9.61
C LEU A 48 11.40 -2.89 8.63
N GLN A 49 11.99 -1.73 8.89
CA GLN A 49 11.82 -0.53 8.08
C GLN A 49 12.24 -0.76 6.62
N LEU A 50 13.43 -1.34 6.39
CA LEU A 50 13.93 -1.64 5.04
C LEU A 50 13.00 -2.55 4.23
N PHE A 51 12.47 -3.60 4.87
CA PHE A 51 11.58 -4.54 4.20
C PHE A 51 10.28 -3.85 3.75
N ILE A 52 9.72 -3.01 4.63
CA ILE A 52 8.45 -2.33 4.37
C ILE A 52 8.61 -1.23 3.35
N GLU A 53 9.75 -0.55 3.34
CA GLU A 53 10.06 0.46 2.33
C GLU A 53 10.11 -0.16 0.93
N ILE A 54 10.78 -1.31 0.77
CA ILE A 54 10.82 -2.05 -0.50
C ILE A 54 9.40 -2.42 -0.95
N VAL A 55 8.59 -3.01 -0.06
CA VAL A 55 7.25 -3.45 -0.47
C VAL A 55 6.31 -2.28 -0.74
N SER A 56 6.43 -1.18 0.01
CA SER A 56 5.65 0.03 -0.22
C SER A 56 6.00 0.68 -1.56
N LEU A 57 7.27 0.66 -1.97
CA LEU A 57 7.71 1.10 -3.30
C LEU A 57 7.14 0.20 -4.41
N LEU A 58 7.22 -1.13 -4.27
CA LEU A 58 6.63 -2.06 -5.24
C LEU A 58 5.11 -1.86 -5.36
N ALA A 59 4.41 -1.67 -4.23
CA ALA A 59 2.98 -1.45 -4.19
C ALA A 59 2.59 -0.11 -4.85
N ALA A 60 3.29 0.98 -4.53
CA ALA A 60 3.07 2.28 -5.16
C ALA A 60 3.34 2.23 -6.67
N PHE A 61 4.46 1.64 -7.08
CA PHE A 61 4.82 1.49 -8.49
C PHE A 61 3.77 0.70 -9.27
N SER A 62 3.33 -0.42 -8.72
CA SER A 62 2.38 -1.32 -9.38
C SER A 62 0.98 -0.72 -9.49
N VAL A 63 0.53 0.05 -8.49
CA VAL A 63 -0.71 0.83 -8.57
C VAL A 63 -0.57 1.99 -9.56
N CYS A 64 0.55 2.74 -9.56
CA CYS A 64 0.80 3.81 -10.54
C CYS A 64 0.79 3.29 -11.98
N MET A 65 1.41 2.13 -12.25
CA MET A 65 1.38 1.48 -13.56
C MET A 65 -0.04 1.06 -13.99
N ARG A 66 -0.93 0.77 -13.03
CA ARG A 66 -2.36 0.54 -13.29
C ARG A 66 -3.15 1.84 -13.49
N CYS A 67 -2.84 2.91 -12.74
CA CYS A 67 -3.42 4.24 -12.95
C CYS A 67 -3.08 4.80 -14.34
N LEU A 68 -1.85 4.59 -14.81
CA LEU A 68 -1.35 5.07 -16.11
C LEU A 68 -1.91 4.27 -17.30
N GLY A 69 -2.83 3.32 -17.09
CA GLY A 69 -3.42 2.53 -18.18
C GLY A 69 -2.49 1.47 -18.79
N CYS A 70 -1.20 1.47 -18.46
CA CYS A 70 -0.21 0.48 -18.93
C CYS A 70 -0.51 -0.96 -18.46
N GLY A 71 -1.42 -1.16 -17.51
CA GLY A 71 -1.80 -2.48 -16.98
C GLY A 71 -3.18 -3.01 -17.36
N SER A 72 -3.98 -2.28 -18.17
CA SER A 72 -5.33 -2.71 -18.53
C SER A 72 -5.73 -2.26 -19.94
N ASN A 73 -5.03 -2.75 -20.95
CA ASN A 73 -5.70 -3.04 -22.23
C ASN A 73 -6.32 -4.43 -22.10
N ARG A 74 -7.47 -4.48 -21.42
CA ARG A 74 -8.34 -5.65 -21.38
C ARG A 74 -9.56 -5.30 -22.21
N ASN A 75 -9.37 -5.45 -23.53
CA ASN A 75 -10.43 -5.52 -24.52
C ASN A 75 -11.40 -6.67 -24.19
#